data_AF-A0A1J4N4V9-F1
#
_entry.id   AF-A0A1J4N4V9-F1
#
_cell.length_a   1.000
_cell.length_b   1.000
_cell.length_c   1.000
_cell.angle_alpha   90.00
_cell.angle_beta   90.00
_cell.angle_gamma   90.00
#
_symmetry.space_group_name_H-M   'P 1'
#
loop_
_entity.id
_entity.type
_entity.pdbx_description
1 polymer ?
#
loop_
_entity_poly.entity_id
_entity_poly.type
_entity_poly.pdbx_seq_one_letter_code
_entity_poly.pdbx_strand_id
1 'polypeptide(L)'
;MIDEDADLKKDLDVILTADHGFKPGITNHSEKVYENYRIPFVVWGPDAAAGADLYELNTDDYHDPGKGRPDYEGPQPIRNADLGNLALDLLGLGPIETSDIGKDQTLDVE
;
A
#
# COMPACT_ATOMS: atom_id res chain seq x y z
N MET A 1 7.95 -19.86 12.93
CA MET A 1 8.01 -18.61 12.11
C MET A 1 7.03 -18.76 10.95
N ILE A 2 6.53 -17.69 10.30
CA ILE A 2 5.51 -17.84 9.22
C ILE A 2 6.03 -18.78 8.11
N ASP A 3 7.28 -18.60 7.67
CA ASP A 3 7.91 -19.44 6.64
C ASP A 3 8.10 -20.92 7.02
N GLU A 4 8.03 -21.24 8.32
CA GLU A 4 8.22 -22.59 8.84
C GLU A 4 6.89 -23.33 9.05
N ASP A 5 5.77 -22.62 8.96
CA ASP A 5 4.44 -23.17 9.10
C ASP A 5 3.84 -23.34 7.70
N ALA A 6 3.55 -24.59 7.32
CA ALA A 6 3.13 -24.92 5.97
C ALA A 6 1.77 -24.33 5.60
N ASP A 7 0.89 -24.16 6.59
CA ASP A 7 -0.44 -23.60 6.36
C ASP A 7 -0.35 -22.08 6.24
N LEU A 8 0.38 -21.43 7.16
CA LEU A 8 0.56 -19.97 7.08
C LEU A 8 1.32 -19.54 5.83
N LYS A 9 2.36 -20.27 5.43
CA LYS A 9 3.11 -19.96 4.21
C LYS A 9 2.23 -19.98 2.95
N LYS A 10 1.17 -20.78 2.96
CA LYS A 10 0.29 -20.96 1.81
C LYS A 10 -0.90 -19.99 1.82
N ASP A 11 -1.38 -19.59 2.99
CA ASP A 11 -2.68 -18.94 3.13
C ASP A 11 -2.61 -17.56 3.84
N LEU A 12 -1.42 -17.04 4.18
CA LEU A 12 -1.25 -15.75 4.86
C LEU A 12 -0.50 -14.73 4.01
N ASP A 13 -1.20 -13.66 3.65
CA ASP A 13 -0.60 -12.40 3.23
C ASP A 13 -0.47 -11.40 4.37
N VAL A 14 0.59 -10.61 4.29
CA VAL A 14 0.91 -9.53 5.23
C VAL A 14 1.05 -8.24 4.45
N ILE A 15 0.19 -7.27 4.78
CA ILE A 15 0.35 -5.88 4.35
C ILE A 15 0.99 -5.11 5.52
N LEU A 16 2.21 -4.61 5.32
CA LEU A 16 2.95 -3.82 6.30
C LEU A 16 3.03 -2.36 5.84
N THR A 17 2.52 -1.45 6.68
CA THR A 17 2.53 0.00 6.43
C THR A 17 2.77 0.78 7.72
N ALA A 18 2.77 2.11 7.63
CA ALA A 18 2.69 3.02 8.77
C ALA A 18 1.55 4.04 8.57
N ASP A 19 1.01 4.56 9.67
CA ASP A 19 0.03 5.66 9.63
C ASP A 19 0.68 6.96 9.16
N HIS A 20 1.95 7.17 9.52
CA HIS A 20 2.78 8.25 9.04
C HIS A 20 4.28 7.93 9.20
N GLY A 21 5.12 8.73 8.54
CA GLY A 21 6.56 8.72 8.75
C GLY A 21 6.96 9.60 9.93
N PHE A 22 8.27 9.84 10.08
CA PHE A 22 8.80 10.75 11.09
C PHE A 22 10.15 11.32 10.67
N LYS A 23 10.29 12.65 10.71
CA LYS A 23 11.58 13.31 10.61
C LYS A 23 12.31 13.31 11.97
N PRO A 24 13.51 12.73 12.06
CA PRO A 24 14.28 12.76 13.31
C PRO A 24 14.58 14.19 13.77
N GLY A 25 14.47 14.43 15.08
CA GLY A 25 14.83 15.71 15.71
C GLY A 25 13.73 16.78 15.71
N ILE A 26 12.53 16.47 15.21
CA ILE A 26 11.34 17.31 15.39
C ILE A 26 10.26 16.54 16.16
N THR A 27 9.26 17.23 16.72
CA THR A 27 8.18 16.59 17.51
C THR A 27 6.80 16.74 16.86
N ASN A 28 6.75 17.10 15.58
CA ASN A 28 5.51 17.27 14.83
C ASN A 28 5.53 16.48 13.51
N HIS A 29 4.34 16.20 13.00
CA HIS A 29 4.10 15.45 11.77
C HIS A 29 3.51 16.35 10.68
N SER A 30 4.15 17.49 10.39
CA SER A 30 3.64 18.38 9.33
C SER A 30 3.60 17.66 7.98
N GLU A 31 2.49 17.86 7.27
CA GLU A 31 2.19 17.42 5.91
C GLU A 31 3.11 18.01 4.84
N LYS A 32 3.94 19.01 5.22
CA LYS A 32 4.91 19.67 4.34
C LYS A 32 6.28 19.03 4.37
N VAL A 33 6.50 18.04 5.25
CA VAL A 33 7.79 17.37 5.46
C VAL A 33 7.74 15.98 4.85
N TYR A 34 8.56 15.72 3.84
CA TYR A 34 8.59 14.46 3.10
C TYR A 34 8.71 13.22 4.00
N GLU A 35 9.61 13.28 4.97
CA GLU A 35 9.86 12.18 5.90
C GLU A 35 8.66 11.88 6.82
N ASN A 36 7.71 12.82 6.97
CA ASN A 36 6.51 12.61 7.77
C ASN A 36 5.37 11.96 6.99
N TYR A 37 5.32 12.11 5.66
CA TYR A 37 4.25 11.53 4.83
C TYR A 37 4.70 10.38 3.93
N ARG A 38 6.01 10.13 3.82
CA ARG A 38 6.53 8.90 3.22
C ARG A 38 6.40 7.76 4.21
N ILE A 39 5.71 6.70 3.81
CA ILE A 39 5.51 5.47 4.58
C ILE A 39 6.06 4.27 3.80
N PRO A 40 6.46 3.16 4.46
CA PRO A 40 6.56 1.88 3.79
C PRO A 40 5.16 1.41 3.39
N PHE A 41 5.05 0.69 2.27
CA PHE A 41 3.87 -0.08 1.91
C PHE A 41 4.38 -1.35 1.26
N VAL A 42 4.34 -2.46 1.99
CA VAL A 42 4.91 -3.75 1.57
C VAL A 42 3.84 -4.81 1.67
N VAL A 43 3.73 -5.62 0.64
CA VAL A 43 2.89 -6.82 0.62
C VAL A 43 3.82 -8.03 0.55
N TRP A 44 3.54 -9.03 1.36
CA TRP A 44 4.32 -10.26 1.42
C TRP A 44 3.40 -11.43 1.67
N GLY A 45 3.54 -12.49 0.88
CA GLY A 45 2.74 -13.69 1.02
C GLY A 45 2.64 -14.46 -0.29
N PRO A 46 1.80 -15.51 -0.32
CA PRO A 46 1.60 -16.37 -1.49
C PRO A 46 1.06 -15.62 -2.71
N ASP A 47 0.29 -14.54 -2.50
CA ASP A 47 -0.43 -13.82 -3.56
C ASP A 47 0.33 -12.55 -4.01
N ALA A 48 1.54 -12.33 -3.51
CA ALA A 48 2.37 -11.17 -3.87
C ALA A 48 3.64 -11.57 -4.62
N ALA A 49 3.92 -10.92 -5.75
CA ALA A 49 5.14 -11.13 -6.52
C ALA A 49 6.40 -10.77 -5.72
N ALA A 50 7.23 -11.78 -5.47
CA ALA A 50 8.44 -11.63 -4.69
C ALA A 50 9.45 -10.68 -5.36
N GLY A 51 9.81 -9.60 -4.67
CA GLY A 51 10.84 -8.66 -5.12
C GLY A 51 10.40 -7.70 -6.22
N ALA A 52 9.10 -7.62 -6.51
CA ALA A 52 8.53 -6.66 -7.44
C ALA A 52 8.33 -5.27 -6.79
N ASP A 53 8.35 -4.23 -7.62
CA ASP A 53 7.95 -2.87 -7.25
C ASP A 53 6.47 -2.66 -7.60
N LEU A 54 5.66 -2.20 -6.63
CA LEU A 54 4.22 -2.01 -6.85
C LEU A 54 3.92 -0.99 -7.95
N TYR A 55 4.75 0.03 -8.16
CA TYR A 55 4.56 0.96 -9.28
C TYR A 55 4.92 0.36 -10.64
N GLU A 56 5.81 -0.64 -10.68
CA GLU A 56 6.11 -1.37 -11.92
C GLU A 56 4.99 -2.36 -12.29
N LEU A 57 4.32 -2.94 -11.30
CA LEU A 57 3.15 -3.80 -11.52
C LEU A 57 1.92 -3.00 -11.97
N ASN A 58 1.80 -1.75 -11.53
CA ASN A 58 0.58 -0.96 -11.67
C ASN A 58 0.75 0.29 -12.54
N THR A 59 1.47 0.19 -13.66
CA THR A 59 1.80 1.37 -14.49
C THR A 59 0.59 2.04 -15.15
N ASP A 60 -0.53 1.31 -15.28
CA ASP A 60 -1.74 1.80 -15.93
C ASP A 60 -2.64 2.61 -14.97
N ASP A 61 -2.60 2.30 -13.66
CA ASP A 61 -3.51 2.86 -12.66
C ASP A 61 -2.83 3.81 -11.66
N TYR A 62 -1.54 3.60 -11.37
CA TYR A 62 -0.81 4.34 -10.33
C TYR A 62 0.47 4.99 -10.86
N HIS A 63 0.84 6.12 -10.25
CA HIS A 63 2.04 6.88 -10.63
C HIS A 63 2.94 7.16 -9.42
N ASP A 64 4.23 6.79 -9.50
CA ASP A 64 5.22 7.08 -8.45
C ASP A 64 5.35 8.62 -8.26
N PRO A 65 5.01 9.16 -7.07
CA PRO A 65 5.09 10.59 -6.83
C PRO A 65 6.52 11.08 -6.58
N GLY A 66 7.50 10.16 -6.46
CA GLY A 66 8.87 10.43 -6.05
C GLY A 66 8.93 11.11 -4.68
N LYS A 67 9.15 12.42 -4.67
CA LYS A 67 9.15 13.26 -3.45
C LYS A 67 7.94 14.20 -3.36
N GLY A 68 7.01 14.10 -4.31
CA GLY A 68 5.78 14.88 -4.32
C GLY A 68 4.77 14.39 -3.29
N ARG A 69 3.82 15.25 -2.97
CA ARG A 69 2.60 14.92 -2.23
C ARG A 69 1.39 15.41 -3.03
N PRO A 70 0.97 14.66 -4.08
CA PRO A 70 -0.15 15.05 -4.93
C PRO A 70 -1.44 15.21 -4.12
N ASP A 71 -2.27 16.16 -4.53
CA ASP A 71 -3.66 16.22 -4.09
C ASP A 71 -4.47 15.07 -4.73
N TYR A 72 -5.79 15.11 -4.57
CA TYR A 72 -6.68 14.05 -5.05
C TYR A 72 -7.11 14.23 -6.52
N GLU A 73 -6.53 15.19 -7.23
CA GLU A 73 -6.81 15.44 -8.64
C GLU A 73 -5.68 14.88 -9.52
N GLY A 74 -6.03 14.39 -10.71
CA GLY A 74 -5.06 13.87 -11.68
C GLY A 74 -4.44 12.52 -11.27
N PRO A 75 -3.27 12.15 -11.85
CA PRO A 75 -2.62 10.86 -11.58
C PRO A 75 -2.34 10.64 -10.09
N GLN A 76 -2.77 9.51 -9.56
CA GLN A 76 -2.71 9.22 -8.13
C GLN A 76 -1.55 8.24 -7.81
N PRO A 77 -0.84 8.45 -6.69
CA PRO A 77 0.08 7.45 -6.16
C PRO A 77 -0.68 6.36 -5.38
N ILE A 78 0.01 5.27 -5.02
CA ILE A 78 -0.51 4.33 -4.03
C ILE A 78 -0.53 5.05 -2.67
N ARG A 79 -1.65 5.01 -1.96
CA ARG A 79 -1.89 5.72 -0.71
C ARG A 79 -2.15 4.72 0.42
N ASN A 80 -1.95 5.17 1.66
CA ASN A 80 -2.30 4.36 2.83
C ASN A 80 -3.80 3.96 2.86
N ALA A 81 -4.64 4.74 2.19
CA ALA A 81 -6.08 4.48 2.08
C ALA A 81 -6.42 3.29 1.16
N ASP A 82 -5.53 2.88 0.25
CA ASP A 82 -5.72 1.70 -0.60
C ASP A 82 -5.68 0.40 0.23
N LEU A 83 -4.99 0.39 1.38
CA LEU A 83 -4.78 -0.80 2.21
C LEU A 83 -6.06 -1.57 2.52
N GLY A 84 -7.14 -0.86 2.87
CA GLY A 84 -8.39 -1.51 3.25
C GLY A 84 -9.00 -2.33 2.11
N ASN A 85 -9.00 -1.77 0.90
CA ASN A 85 -9.56 -2.46 -0.26
C ASN A 85 -8.60 -3.52 -0.82
N LEU A 86 -7.28 -3.30 -0.76
CA LEU A 86 -6.30 -4.31 -1.09
C LEU A 86 -6.42 -5.54 -0.17
N ALA A 87 -6.61 -5.32 1.14
CA ALA A 87 -6.80 -6.43 2.08
C ALA A 87 -8.07 -7.23 1.77
N LEU A 88 -9.15 -6.57 1.35
CA LEU A 88 -10.38 -7.27 0.95
C LEU A 88 -10.18 -8.03 -0.36
N ASP A 89 -9.44 -7.46 -1.30
CA ASP A 89 -9.17 -8.10 -2.59
C ASP A 89 -8.38 -9.40 -2.43
N LEU A 90 -7.31 -9.38 -1.63
CA LEU A 90 -6.53 -10.58 -1.26
C LEU A 90 -7.38 -11.64 -0.54
N LEU A 91 -8.42 -11.22 0.21
CA LEU A 91 -9.37 -12.15 0.84
C LEU A 91 -10.45 -12.65 -0.14
N GLY A 92 -10.44 -12.23 -1.40
CA GLY A 92 -11.47 -12.54 -2.39
C GLY A 92 -12.82 -11.87 -2.11
N LEU A 93 -12.82 -10.74 -1.40
CA LEU A 93 -13.99 -9.98 -1.01
C LEU A 93 -14.12 -8.70 -1.86
N GLY A 94 -15.36 -8.25 -2.03
CA GLY A 94 -15.64 -6.97 -2.68
C GLY A 94 -15.16 -5.77 -1.84
N PRO A 95 -15.16 -4.56 -2.44
CA PRO A 95 -14.57 -3.38 -1.83
C PRO A 95 -15.43 -2.84 -0.68
N ILE A 96 -14.83 -1.97 0.14
CA ILE A 96 -15.54 -1.11 1.09
C ILE A 96 -16.43 -0.16 0.28
N GLU A 97 -17.75 -0.37 0.32
CA GLU A 97 -18.73 0.34 -0.52
C GLU A 97 -18.65 1.88 -0.43
N THR A 98 -18.24 2.41 0.72
CA THR A 98 -18.15 3.85 0.97
C THR A 98 -16.75 4.42 0.79
N SER A 99 -15.78 3.65 0.28
CA SER A 99 -14.42 4.14 0.11
C SER A 99 -14.31 5.10 -1.07
N ASP A 100 -13.58 6.20 -0.86
CA ASP A 100 -13.22 7.13 -1.92
C ASP A 100 -12.00 6.65 -2.72
N ILE A 101 -11.17 5.76 -2.15
CA ILE A 101 -9.86 5.33 -2.69
C ILE A 101 -9.78 3.80 -2.73
N GLY A 102 -9.20 3.26 -3.80
CA GLY A 102 -9.02 1.81 -3.99
C GLY A 102 -10.33 1.02 -4.14
N LYS A 103 -11.48 1.69 -4.28
CA LYS A 103 -12.80 1.05 -4.35
C LYS A 103 -12.97 0.15 -5.58
N ASP A 104 -12.20 0.41 -6.63
CA ASP A 104 -12.25 -0.36 -7.87
C ASP A 104 -11.31 -1.59 -7.81
N GLN A 105 -10.57 -1.76 -6.70
CA GLN A 105 -9.64 -2.88 -6.43
C GLN A 105 -8.68 -3.13 -7.60
N THR A 106 -8.04 -2.08 -8.09
CA THR A 106 -7.09 -2.12 -9.21
C THR A 106 -5.62 -2.11 -8.76
N LEU A 107 -5.34 -2.32 -7.48
CA LEU A 107 -3.97 -2.37 -6.96
C LEU A 107 -3.49 -3.82 -7.00
N ASP A 108 -2.83 -4.17 -8.09
CA ASP A 108 -2.27 -5.49 -8.32
C ASP A 108 -0.97 -5.67 -7.52
N VAL A 109 -0.78 -6.86 -6.97
CA VAL A 109 0.42 -7.23 -6.21
C VAL A 109 1.22 -8.36 -6.85
N GLU A 110 0.76 -8.90 -7.99
CA GLU A 110 1.40 -9.97 -8.76
C GLU A 110 1.42 -9.73 -10.28
#